data_AF-A0A962T4D3-F1
#
_entry.id   AF-A0A962T4D3-F1
#
_cell.length_a   1.000
_cell.length_b   1.000
_cell.length_c   1.000
_cell.angle_alpha   90.00
_cell.angle_beta   90.00
_cell.angle_gamma   90.00
#
_symmetry.space_group_name_H-M   'P 1'
#
loop_
_entity.id
_entity.type
_entity.pdbx_description
1 polymer ?
#
loop_
_entity_poly.entity_id
_entity_poly.type
_entity_poly.pdbx_seq_one_letter_code
_entity_poly.pdbx_strand_id
1 'polypeptide(L)'
;MNPLDDALAALERVTGYRPIRSGNGYRARCPCHEDKTPSLSVKMNGRLLLHCFAGCRYEHIIAALDLTPEPSTSQRQIVATYSYCDVDGVEVRQKVRYAPKDFRIRHRSAAGTWTYKAGSGLAVLYRLPHLRSAIAQGATIFVVEGEKDCDRLATGGLTATTNIEGAAKPDQKAKWRREYTTQLAGAARVVLLPDNDDPGRAHMEAIARAIHDHVREVRILALPGLATKGDVSDWLNQGHTLEELEALSAAAPLFPAALDPLLSPSSTPAPPLSSESIAQGDGVYSPPTVSACTHLANSHRIRHYYQGKIAYALGLGWILWTGRFWRPDPTGEGSIATGFVDGLSRLIAQESATFARRAAHEADEDRRKSLMIQAEALLKWAVQSENERTIAAGLKLTKHALLIEYSHLNTDPWLFNVKNGTLDLRTGLLHPHNPTDLITFLAPVTYDP
;
A
#
# COMPACT_ATOMS: atom_id res chain seq x y z
N MET A 1 -37.02 16.78 16.10
CA MET A 1 -36.34 17.03 17.38
C MET A 1 -35.03 16.28 17.37
N ASN A 2 -33.95 16.93 17.82
CA ASN A 2 -32.62 16.35 17.82
C ASN A 2 -32.43 15.58 19.14
N PRO A 3 -32.25 14.25 19.14
CA PRO A 3 -32.18 13.46 20.36
C PRO A 3 -31.04 13.86 21.30
N LEU A 4 -30.01 14.56 20.77
CA LEU A 4 -28.97 15.16 21.58
C LEU A 4 -29.51 16.30 22.45
N ASP A 5 -30.30 17.20 21.87
CA ASP A 5 -30.81 18.38 22.56
C ASP A 5 -31.83 17.97 23.64
N ASP A 6 -32.67 16.98 23.36
CA ASP A 6 -33.61 16.41 24.32
C ASP A 6 -32.89 15.76 25.52
N ALA A 7 -31.79 15.03 25.26
CA ALA A 7 -30.97 14.43 26.31
C ALA A 7 -30.24 15.48 27.17
N LEU A 8 -29.75 16.56 26.55
CA LEU A 8 -29.11 17.66 27.28
C LEU A 8 -30.10 18.41 28.16
N ALA A 9 -31.31 18.67 27.66
CA ALA A 9 -32.39 19.28 28.43
C ALA A 9 -32.85 18.39 29.60
N ALA A 10 -32.98 17.08 29.36
CA ALA A 10 -33.31 16.12 30.41
C ALA A 10 -32.22 16.06 31.50
N LEU A 11 -30.95 16.11 31.11
CA LEU A 11 -29.82 16.12 32.05
C LEU A 11 -29.80 17.39 32.90
N GLU A 12 -30.03 18.55 32.30
CA GLU A 12 -30.11 19.82 33.03
C GLU A 12 -31.28 19.81 34.02
N ARG A 13 -32.45 19.29 33.62
CA ARG A 13 -33.65 19.14 34.46
C ARG A 13 -33.43 18.19 35.64
N VAL A 14 -32.83 17.02 35.41
CA VAL A 14 -32.72 15.97 36.44
C VAL A 14 -31.55 16.23 37.40
N THR A 15 -30.44 16.77 36.90
CA THR A 15 -29.22 16.96 37.71
C THR A 15 -29.06 18.39 38.23
N GLY A 16 -29.88 19.33 37.76
CA GLY A 16 -29.73 20.77 38.05
C GLY A 16 -28.42 21.37 37.53
N TYR A 17 -27.69 20.63 36.69
CA TYR A 17 -26.38 21.01 36.20
C TYR A 17 -26.39 21.11 34.67
N ARG A 18 -26.02 22.29 34.17
CA ARG A 18 -25.96 22.55 32.73
C ARG A 18 -24.80 21.79 32.09
N PRO A 19 -25.04 20.89 31.12
CA PRO A 19 -23.98 20.16 30.45
C PRO A 19 -22.96 21.08 29.77
N ILE A 20 -21.67 20.76 29.90
CA ILE A 20 -20.57 21.55 29.34
C ILE A 20 -20.05 20.91 28.06
N ARG A 21 -19.85 21.72 27.02
CA ARG A 21 -19.28 21.25 25.75
C ARG A 21 -17.83 20.78 25.94
N SER A 22 -17.49 19.60 25.43
CA SER A 22 -16.16 19.00 25.52
C SER A 22 -15.84 18.25 24.23
N GLY A 23 -14.94 18.82 23.43
CA GLY A 23 -14.58 18.30 22.11
C GLY A 23 -15.81 18.20 21.18
N ASN A 24 -16.05 17.00 20.64
CA ASN A 24 -17.20 16.71 19.77
C ASN A 24 -18.46 16.26 20.52
N GLY A 25 -18.58 16.55 21.82
CA GLY A 25 -19.75 16.21 22.62
C GLY A 25 -19.88 17.07 23.86
N TYR A 26 -20.50 16.50 24.90
CA TYR A 26 -20.79 17.17 26.17
C TYR A 26 -20.37 16.31 27.36
N ARG A 27 -20.08 16.98 28.47
CA ARG A 27 -19.96 16.39 29.80
C ARG A 27 -21.08 16.88 30.69
N ALA A 28 -21.72 15.95 31.39
CA ALA A 28 -22.78 16.23 32.35
C ALA A 28 -22.53 15.46 33.65
N ARG A 29 -23.29 15.81 34.68
CA ARG A 29 -23.36 15.00 35.90
C ARG A 29 -24.20 13.75 35.63
N CYS A 30 -23.80 12.62 36.20
CA CYS A 30 -24.59 11.42 36.10
C CYS A 30 -25.82 11.51 37.01
N PRO A 31 -27.03 11.21 36.51
CA PRO A 31 -28.24 11.23 37.35
C PRO A 31 -28.35 10.02 38.30
N CYS A 32 -27.49 9.01 38.15
CA CYS A 32 -27.57 7.75 38.90
C CYS A 32 -26.69 7.70 40.16
N HIS A 33 -25.90 8.74 40.45
CA HIS A 33 -25.10 8.84 41.66
C HIS A 33 -24.84 10.31 42.01
N GLU A 34 -24.38 10.57 43.24
CA GLU A 34 -23.94 11.91 43.63
C GLU A 34 -22.65 12.30 42.90
N ASP A 35 -22.82 13.05 41.82
CA ASP A 35 -21.73 13.43 40.95
C ASP A 35 -21.29 14.88 41.19
N LYS A 36 -20.16 15.08 41.87
CA LYS A 36 -19.61 16.43 42.12
C LYS A 36 -18.91 16.99 40.87
N THR A 37 -18.37 16.14 40.01
CA THR A 37 -17.55 16.51 38.84
C THR A 37 -18.02 15.76 37.59
N PRO A 38 -18.44 16.43 36.51
CA PRO A 38 -19.10 15.79 35.36
C PRO A 38 -18.48 14.47 34.89
N SER A 39 -19.09 13.35 35.30
CA SER A 39 -18.62 11.99 35.03
C SER A 39 -19.33 11.33 33.84
N LEU A 40 -20.38 11.96 33.31
CA LEU A 40 -21.17 11.45 32.20
C LEU A 40 -20.73 12.10 30.88
N SER A 41 -20.34 11.27 29.91
CA SER A 41 -20.13 11.72 28.53
C SER A 41 -21.41 11.54 27.72
N VAL A 42 -21.77 12.58 26.96
CA VAL A 42 -22.91 12.61 26.05
C VAL A 42 -22.39 12.95 24.65
N LYS A 43 -22.66 12.10 23.67
CA LYS A 43 -22.21 12.29 22.28
C LYS A 43 -23.29 11.88 21.29
N MET A 44 -23.24 12.46 20.08
CA MET A 44 -24.06 12.08 18.95
C MET A 44 -23.15 11.60 17.81
N ASN A 45 -23.24 10.33 17.45
CA ASN A 45 -22.50 9.71 16.34
C ASN A 45 -23.46 8.82 15.53
N GLY A 46 -24.42 9.45 14.85
CA GLY A 46 -25.55 8.77 14.22
C GLY A 46 -26.62 8.26 15.20
N ARG A 47 -26.26 8.06 16.47
CA ARG A 47 -27.16 7.78 17.61
C ARG A 47 -26.65 8.43 18.90
N LEU A 48 -27.53 8.56 19.89
CA LEU A 48 -27.20 9.10 21.20
C LEU A 48 -26.36 8.09 22.01
N LEU A 49 -25.18 8.52 22.47
CA LEU A 49 -24.28 7.73 23.30
C LEU A 49 -24.14 8.37 24.68
N LEU A 50 -24.41 7.58 25.72
CA LEU A 50 -24.29 7.96 27.13
C LEU A 50 -23.30 7.01 27.81
N HIS A 51 -22.24 7.54 28.43
CA HIS A 51 -21.25 6.74 29.13
C HIS A 51 -20.82 7.40 30.43
N CYS A 52 -21.03 6.72 31.56
CA CYS A 52 -20.61 7.18 32.87
C CYS A 52 -19.24 6.58 33.24
N PHE A 53 -18.23 7.41 33.46
CA PHE A 53 -16.90 6.96 33.86
C PHE A 53 -16.81 6.45 35.30
N ALA A 54 -17.84 6.69 36.12
CA ALA A 54 -17.96 6.12 37.47
C ALA A 54 -18.59 4.71 37.48
N GLY A 55 -19.01 4.18 36.32
CA GLY A 55 -19.47 2.79 36.19
C GLY A 55 -20.99 2.57 36.26
N CYS A 56 -21.82 3.62 36.20
CA CYS A 56 -23.27 3.45 36.15
C CYS A 56 -23.72 2.75 34.86
N ARG A 57 -24.69 1.84 35.00
CA ARG A 57 -25.27 1.08 33.88
C ARG A 57 -26.10 1.99 32.97
N TYR A 58 -26.01 1.76 31.66
CA TYR A 58 -26.74 2.54 30.65
C TYR A 58 -28.26 2.52 30.87
N GLU A 59 -28.81 1.36 31.23
CA GLU A 59 -30.25 1.21 31.46
C GLU A 59 -30.76 2.13 32.58
N HIS A 60 -29.98 2.27 33.66
CA HIS A 60 -30.32 3.13 34.79
C HIS A 60 -30.22 4.61 34.42
N ILE A 61 -29.24 4.98 33.57
CA ILE A 61 -29.06 6.37 33.11
C ILE A 61 -30.24 6.78 32.24
N ILE A 62 -30.67 5.93 31.31
CA ILE A 62 -31.83 6.19 30.46
C ILE A 62 -33.12 6.28 31.27
N ALA A 63 -33.33 5.34 32.21
CA ALA A 63 -34.49 5.37 33.10
C ALA A 63 -34.53 6.65 33.94
N ALA A 64 -33.39 7.10 34.47
CA ALA A 64 -33.31 8.33 35.26
C ALA A 64 -33.55 9.60 34.43
N LEU A 65 -33.30 9.57 33.12
CA LEU A 65 -33.53 10.70 32.22
C LEU A 65 -34.91 10.68 31.57
N ASP A 66 -35.71 9.63 31.81
CA ASP A 66 -37.00 9.40 31.15
C ASP A 66 -36.89 9.44 29.61
N LEU A 67 -35.78 8.93 29.10
CA LEU A 67 -35.55 8.79 27.66
C LEU A 67 -36.05 7.44 27.20
N THR A 68 -36.66 7.37 26.02
CA THR A 68 -36.94 6.08 25.40
C THR A 68 -35.63 5.51 24.83
N PRO A 69 -35.22 4.30 25.23
CA PRO A 69 -34.03 3.69 24.65
C PRO A 69 -34.29 3.47 23.15
N GLU A 70 -33.40 3.96 22.30
CA GLU A 70 -33.38 3.48 20.92
C GLU A 70 -33.11 1.97 20.97
N PRO A 71 -33.89 1.15 20.24
CA PRO A 71 -33.68 -0.28 20.22
C PRO A 71 -32.24 -0.58 19.81
N SER A 72 -31.57 -1.41 20.60
CA SER A 72 -30.23 -1.92 20.31
C SER A 72 -30.23 -2.67 18.98
N THR A 73 -29.96 -1.97 17.89
CA THR A 73 -29.67 -2.59 16.59
C THR A 73 -28.20 -3.02 16.57
N SER A 74 -27.87 -4.08 17.33
CA SER A 74 -26.79 -4.99 16.97
C SER A 74 -26.66 -6.16 17.95
N GLN A 75 -27.64 -7.06 18.00
CA GLN A 75 -27.26 -8.45 18.22
C GLN A 75 -26.51 -8.89 16.97
N ARG A 76 -25.17 -8.81 17.03
CA ARG A 76 -24.31 -9.30 15.96
C ARG A 76 -24.48 -10.82 15.91
N GLN A 77 -25.21 -11.30 14.91
CA GLN A 77 -25.36 -12.73 14.69
C GLN A 77 -24.15 -13.24 13.91
N ILE A 78 -23.54 -14.33 14.35
CA ILE A 78 -22.52 -15.04 13.57
C ILE A 78 -23.24 -15.67 12.38
N VAL A 79 -22.85 -15.27 11.17
CA VAL A 79 -23.41 -15.81 9.92
C VAL A 79 -22.48 -16.80 9.24
N ALA A 80 -21.17 -16.77 9.53
CA ALA A 80 -20.22 -17.76 9.06
C ALA A 80 -19.00 -17.83 9.99
N THR A 81 -18.39 -19.01 10.09
CA THR A 81 -17.13 -19.25 10.81
C THR A 81 -16.21 -20.04 9.89
N TYR A 82 -15.04 -19.47 9.60
CA TYR A 82 -14.02 -20.09 8.77
C TYR A 82 -12.86 -20.56 9.64
N SER A 83 -12.61 -21.87 9.66
CA SER A 83 -11.57 -22.49 10.47
C SER A 83 -10.26 -22.60 9.69
N TYR A 84 -9.19 -22.10 10.28
CA TYR A 84 -7.82 -22.20 9.80
C TYR A 84 -7.13 -23.33 10.57
N CYS A 85 -6.73 -24.36 9.84
CA CYS A 85 -6.04 -25.51 10.38
C CYS A 85 -4.57 -25.52 9.96
N ASP A 86 -3.71 -26.08 10.82
CA ASP A 86 -2.33 -26.39 10.46
C ASP A 86 -2.24 -27.61 9.52
N VAL A 87 -1.01 -28.07 9.27
CA VAL A 87 -0.73 -29.19 8.37
C VAL A 87 -1.28 -30.53 8.86
N ASP A 88 -1.53 -30.67 10.17
CA ASP A 88 -2.05 -31.88 10.80
C ASP A 88 -3.59 -31.81 10.94
N GLY A 89 -4.21 -30.72 10.47
CA GLY A 89 -5.65 -30.50 10.54
C GLY A 89 -6.12 -29.91 11.87
N VAL A 90 -5.20 -29.54 12.77
CA VAL A 90 -5.53 -28.93 14.06
C VAL A 90 -5.92 -27.46 13.86
N GLU A 91 -7.07 -27.08 14.40
CA GLU A 91 -7.57 -25.70 14.30
C GLU A 91 -6.69 -24.73 15.09
N VAL A 92 -6.04 -23.80 14.39
CA VAL A 92 -5.20 -22.76 15.00
C VAL A 92 -5.94 -21.45 15.20
N ARG A 93 -6.85 -21.09 14.29
CA ARG A 93 -7.60 -19.82 14.32
C ARG A 93 -8.96 -19.98 13.64
N GLN A 94 -9.85 -19.05 13.95
CA GLN A 94 -11.11 -18.87 13.24
C GLN A 94 -11.32 -17.41 12.85
N LYS A 95 -11.87 -17.21 11.65
CA LYS A 95 -12.42 -15.93 11.22
C LYS A 95 -13.93 -16.01 11.23
N VAL A 96 -14.56 -15.12 11.98
CA VAL A 96 -16.00 -15.07 12.20
C VAL A 96 -16.58 -13.89 11.46
N ARG A 97 -17.60 -14.13 10.63
CA ARG A 97 -18.39 -13.11 9.94
C ARG A 97 -19.68 -12.87 10.72
N TYR A 98 -20.00 -11.60 10.98
CA TYR A 98 -21.23 -11.16 11.63
C TYR A 98 -22.18 -10.47 10.65
N ALA A 99 -23.46 -10.42 11.02
CA ALA A 99 -24.47 -9.52 10.45
C ALA A 99 -24.90 -8.46 11.49
N PRO A 100 -24.92 -7.15 11.16
CA PRO A 100 -24.41 -6.52 9.93
C PRO A 100 -22.91 -6.79 9.68
N LYS A 101 -22.45 -6.66 8.42
CA LYS A 101 -21.11 -7.11 7.95
C LYS A 101 -19.98 -6.61 8.84
N ASP A 102 -19.44 -7.50 9.67
CA ASP A 102 -18.24 -7.29 10.49
C ASP A 102 -17.43 -8.61 10.54
N PHE A 103 -16.12 -8.52 10.68
CA PHE A 103 -15.23 -9.68 10.73
C PHE A 103 -14.36 -9.65 11.99
N ARG A 104 -14.23 -10.78 12.65
CA ARG A 104 -13.36 -10.94 13.83
C ARG A 104 -12.53 -12.20 13.73
N ILE A 105 -11.25 -12.10 14.09
CA ILE A 105 -10.35 -13.25 14.21
C ILE A 105 -10.32 -13.67 15.68
N ARG A 106 -10.44 -14.97 15.94
CA ARG A 106 -10.31 -15.57 17.27
C ARG A 106 -9.45 -16.83 17.24
N HIS A 107 -8.89 -17.20 18.38
CA HIS A 107 -8.18 -18.47 18.59
C HIS A 107 -8.52 -19.02 19.98
N ARG A 108 -8.27 -20.31 20.21
CA ARG A 108 -8.41 -20.91 21.55
C ARG A 108 -7.13 -20.64 22.35
N SER A 109 -7.29 -20.18 23.59
CA SER A 109 -6.19 -20.07 24.54
C SER A 109 -5.76 -21.46 25.02
N ALA A 110 -4.61 -21.55 25.71
CA ALA A 110 -4.18 -22.79 26.37
C ALA A 110 -5.21 -23.35 27.37
N ALA A 111 -6.10 -22.49 27.90
CA ALA A 111 -7.20 -22.88 28.79
C ALA A 111 -8.49 -23.26 28.04
N GLY A 112 -8.46 -23.34 26.70
CA GLY A 112 -9.60 -23.72 25.86
C GLY A 112 -10.63 -22.60 25.60
N THR A 113 -10.41 -21.40 26.15
CA THR A 113 -11.31 -20.24 26.00
C THR A 113 -11.04 -19.44 24.71
N TRP A 114 -12.08 -18.85 24.12
CA TRP A 114 -11.95 -18.04 22.91
C TRP A 114 -11.32 -16.67 23.20
N THR A 115 -10.23 -16.35 22.49
CA THR A 115 -9.54 -15.07 22.56
C THR A 115 -9.64 -14.33 21.22
N TYR A 116 -10.21 -13.13 21.24
CA TYR A 116 -10.46 -12.28 20.06
C TYR A 116 -9.28 -11.35 19.74
N LYS A 117 -8.10 -11.95 19.51
CA LYS A 117 -6.87 -11.27 19.07
C LYS A 117 -6.17 -12.17 18.04
N ALA A 118 -5.29 -11.57 17.23
CA ALA A 118 -4.55 -12.31 16.20
C ALA A 118 -3.68 -13.47 16.74
N GLY A 119 -3.35 -13.49 18.04
CA GLY A 119 -2.64 -14.60 18.68
C GLY A 119 -1.23 -14.84 18.15
N SER A 120 -0.41 -15.60 18.89
CA SER A 120 0.97 -15.96 18.52
C SER A 120 1.09 -17.19 17.60
N GLY A 121 -0.03 -17.78 17.16
CA GLY A 121 -0.02 -18.99 16.34
C GLY A 121 0.63 -18.83 14.96
N LEU A 122 1.04 -19.92 14.33
CA LEU A 122 1.61 -19.92 12.98
C LEU A 122 0.62 -19.34 11.97
N ALA A 123 1.08 -18.48 11.07
CA ALA A 123 0.26 -17.92 10.01
C ALA A 123 0.00 -19.02 8.97
N VAL A 124 -1.24 -19.48 8.85
CA VAL A 124 -1.63 -20.57 7.94
C VAL A 124 -2.63 -20.08 6.89
N LEU A 125 -2.53 -20.63 5.69
CA LEU A 125 -3.48 -20.42 4.61
C LEU A 125 -4.79 -21.19 4.85
N TYR A 126 -5.89 -20.66 4.34
CA TYR A 126 -7.18 -21.32 4.47
C TYR A 126 -7.18 -22.67 3.73
N ARG A 127 -7.76 -23.72 4.32
CA ARG A 127 -7.79 -25.09 3.76
C ARG A 127 -6.40 -25.71 3.55
N LEU A 128 -5.39 -25.36 4.36
CA LEU A 128 -4.00 -25.80 4.23
C LEU A 128 -3.80 -27.33 4.03
N PRO A 129 -4.48 -28.24 4.76
CA PRO A 129 -4.33 -29.69 4.52
C PRO A 129 -4.70 -30.11 3.09
N HIS A 130 -5.82 -29.59 2.59
CA HIS A 130 -6.28 -29.87 1.22
C HIS A 130 -5.36 -29.24 0.18
N LEU A 131 -4.89 -28.01 0.44
CA LEU A 131 -3.91 -27.31 -0.39
C LEU A 131 -2.62 -28.14 -0.57
N ARG A 132 -2.10 -28.75 0.50
CA ARG A 132 -0.91 -29.62 0.42
C ARG A 132 -1.14 -30.85 -0.46
N SER A 133 -2.30 -31.48 -0.35
CA SER A 133 -2.66 -32.62 -1.21
C SER A 133 -2.72 -32.20 -2.68
N ALA A 134 -3.31 -31.05 -2.97
CA ALA A 134 -3.42 -30.50 -4.32
C ALA A 134 -2.05 -30.14 -4.92
N ILE A 135 -1.15 -29.54 -4.13
CA ILE A 135 0.24 -29.26 -4.54
C ILE A 135 0.96 -30.55 -4.92
N ALA A 136 0.85 -31.60 -4.09
CA ALA A 136 1.48 -32.89 -4.36
C ALA A 136 0.96 -33.58 -5.63
N GLN A 137 -0.30 -33.32 -6.00
CA GLN A 137 -0.94 -33.82 -7.21
C GLN A 137 -0.67 -32.95 -8.45
N GLY A 138 -0.01 -31.80 -8.28
CA GLY A 138 0.24 -30.84 -9.37
C GLY A 138 -1.03 -30.11 -9.83
N ALA A 139 -2.06 -30.04 -9.00
CA ALA A 139 -3.30 -29.34 -9.34
C ALA A 139 -3.11 -27.82 -9.41
N THR A 140 -4.01 -27.14 -10.12
CA THR A 140 -4.05 -25.67 -10.16
C THR A 140 -4.62 -25.13 -8.86
N ILE A 141 -3.95 -24.14 -8.28
CA ILE A 141 -4.34 -23.52 -7.01
C ILE A 141 -4.84 -22.11 -7.28
N PHE A 142 -6.05 -21.81 -6.81
CA PHE A 142 -6.64 -20.48 -6.88
C PHE A 142 -6.40 -19.73 -5.57
N VAL A 143 -5.96 -18.48 -5.64
CA VAL A 143 -5.89 -17.58 -4.48
C VAL A 143 -6.89 -16.45 -4.69
N VAL A 144 -7.83 -16.34 -3.77
CA VAL A 144 -8.90 -15.33 -3.74
C VAL A 144 -8.76 -14.45 -2.50
N GLU A 145 -9.48 -13.33 -2.43
CA GLU A 145 -9.39 -12.40 -1.29
C GLU A 145 -10.16 -12.85 -0.04
N GLY A 146 -11.22 -13.63 -0.24
CA GLY A 146 -12.17 -13.99 0.80
C GLY A 146 -12.39 -15.49 0.98
N GLU A 147 -12.69 -15.90 2.21
CA GLU A 147 -12.98 -17.31 2.53
C GLU A 147 -14.29 -17.78 1.86
N LYS A 148 -15.27 -16.87 1.70
CA LYS A 148 -16.53 -17.11 0.98
C LYS A 148 -16.28 -17.59 -0.44
N ASP A 149 -15.41 -16.88 -1.16
CA ASP A 149 -15.05 -17.18 -2.54
C ASP A 149 -14.25 -18.47 -2.63
N CYS A 150 -13.39 -18.71 -1.66
CA CYS A 150 -12.62 -19.94 -1.56
C CYS A 150 -13.55 -21.15 -1.39
N ASP A 151 -14.54 -21.08 -0.48
CA ASP A 151 -15.53 -22.14 -0.28
C ASP A 151 -16.41 -22.32 -1.53
N ARG A 152 -16.74 -21.24 -2.25
CA ARG A 152 -17.50 -21.30 -3.50
C ARG A 152 -16.75 -22.08 -4.59
N LEU A 153 -15.47 -21.79 -4.78
CA LEU A 153 -14.61 -22.51 -5.74
C LEU A 153 -14.36 -23.97 -5.30
N ALA A 154 -14.14 -24.19 -4.01
CA ALA A 154 -13.94 -25.53 -3.45
C ALA A 154 -15.18 -26.43 -3.59
N THR A 155 -16.38 -25.87 -3.43
CA THR A 155 -17.64 -26.58 -3.69
C THR A 155 -17.74 -27.00 -5.16
N GLY A 156 -17.12 -26.21 -6.04
CA GLY A 156 -16.96 -26.48 -7.46
C GLY A 156 -15.90 -27.51 -7.84
N GLY A 157 -15.17 -28.07 -6.87
CA GLY A 157 -14.07 -29.01 -7.12
C GLY A 157 -12.71 -28.35 -7.39
N LEU A 158 -12.62 -27.02 -7.40
CA LEU A 158 -11.36 -26.31 -7.59
C LEU A 158 -10.61 -26.17 -6.26
N THR A 159 -9.28 -26.25 -6.31
CA THR A 159 -8.46 -25.99 -5.12
C THR A 159 -8.30 -24.49 -4.93
N ALA A 160 -8.90 -23.92 -3.90
CA ALA A 160 -8.76 -22.49 -3.57
C ALA A 160 -8.20 -22.26 -2.16
N THR A 161 -7.57 -21.10 -1.95
CA THR A 161 -7.07 -20.65 -0.65
C THR A 161 -7.07 -19.12 -0.51
N THR A 162 -6.88 -18.62 0.72
CA THR A 162 -6.74 -17.20 1.04
C THR A 162 -6.02 -16.98 2.38
N ASN A 163 -5.47 -15.78 2.60
CA ASN A 163 -4.88 -15.37 3.88
C ASN A 163 -5.94 -14.78 4.82
N ILE A 164 -5.85 -15.07 6.12
CA ILE A 164 -6.88 -14.72 7.10
C ILE A 164 -7.21 -13.23 7.19
N GLU A 165 -6.22 -12.37 6.92
CA GLU A 165 -6.39 -10.93 7.01
C GLU A 165 -6.98 -10.28 5.74
N GLY A 166 -7.14 -11.03 4.65
CA GLY A 166 -7.56 -10.55 3.34
C GLY A 166 -6.63 -9.45 2.79
N ALA A 167 -7.18 -8.61 1.90
CA ALA A 167 -6.46 -7.48 1.35
C ALA A 167 -6.09 -6.41 2.37
N ALA A 168 -4.96 -5.76 2.13
CA ALA A 168 -4.58 -4.55 2.82
C ALA A 168 -5.41 -3.37 2.30
N LYS A 169 -5.79 -2.45 3.19
CA LYS A 169 -6.25 -1.14 2.73
C LYS A 169 -5.08 -0.39 2.06
N PRO A 170 -5.33 0.60 1.19
CA PRO A 170 -4.26 1.32 0.48
C PRO A 170 -3.18 1.95 1.39
N ASP A 171 -3.54 2.25 2.64
CA ASP A 171 -2.69 2.83 3.68
C ASP A 171 -1.98 1.79 4.56
N GLN A 172 -2.19 0.50 4.32
CA GLN A 172 -1.68 -0.60 5.15
C GLN A 172 -0.64 -1.43 4.40
N LYS A 173 0.36 -1.94 5.12
CA LYS A 173 1.31 -2.92 4.58
C LYS A 173 0.53 -4.12 4.04
N ALA A 174 0.96 -4.66 2.90
CA ALA A 174 0.43 -5.90 2.34
C ALA A 174 0.39 -6.98 3.43
N LYS A 175 -0.78 -7.60 3.62
CA LYS A 175 -1.01 -8.56 4.70
C LYS A 175 -0.61 -9.98 4.32
N TRP A 176 0.33 -10.09 3.38
CA TRP A 176 0.93 -11.34 2.97
C TRP A 176 2.25 -11.56 3.70
N ARG A 177 2.38 -12.68 4.40
CA ARG A 177 3.56 -13.03 5.19
C ARG A 177 4.38 -14.10 4.48
N ARG A 178 5.65 -14.20 4.82
CA ARG A 178 6.59 -15.18 4.20
C ARG A 178 6.12 -16.62 4.42
N GLU A 179 5.50 -16.91 5.56
CA GLU A 179 4.96 -18.22 5.90
C GLU A 179 3.89 -18.68 4.90
N TYR A 180 3.08 -17.75 4.36
CA TYR A 180 2.10 -18.07 3.32
C TYR A 180 2.77 -18.43 1.99
N THR A 181 3.84 -17.70 1.61
CA THR A 181 4.66 -18.06 0.44
C THR A 181 5.26 -19.45 0.60
N THR A 182 5.82 -19.77 1.77
CA THR A 182 6.39 -21.11 2.04
C THR A 182 5.34 -22.22 1.92
N GLN A 183 4.08 -21.97 2.27
CA GLN A 183 3.00 -22.96 2.15
C GLN A 183 2.55 -23.22 0.71
N LEU A 184 2.81 -22.29 -0.21
CA LEU A 184 2.54 -22.46 -1.65
C LEU A 184 3.75 -22.96 -2.44
N ALA A 185 4.93 -23.02 -1.82
CA ALA A 185 6.16 -23.41 -2.49
C ALA A 185 6.05 -24.82 -3.11
N GLY A 186 6.51 -24.96 -4.34
CA GLY A 186 6.44 -26.22 -5.10
C GLY A 186 5.12 -26.44 -5.84
N ALA A 187 4.15 -25.53 -5.74
CA ALA A 187 2.95 -25.59 -6.56
C ALA A 187 3.28 -25.52 -8.08
N ALA A 188 2.59 -26.33 -8.87
CA ALA A 188 2.75 -26.35 -10.33
C ALA A 188 2.16 -25.08 -10.97
N ARG A 189 0.99 -24.65 -10.51
CA ARG A 189 0.32 -23.44 -10.98
C ARG A 189 -0.48 -22.77 -9.88
N VAL A 190 -0.30 -21.46 -9.75
CA VAL A 190 -1.10 -20.59 -8.88
C VAL A 190 -1.78 -19.50 -9.72
N VAL A 191 -3.10 -19.39 -9.61
CA VAL A 191 -3.93 -18.39 -10.28
C VAL A 191 -4.49 -17.44 -9.23
N LEU A 192 -4.17 -16.16 -9.35
CA LEU A 192 -4.59 -15.10 -8.43
C LEU A 192 -5.81 -14.38 -9.00
N LEU A 193 -6.89 -14.34 -8.23
CA LEU A 193 -8.18 -13.76 -8.61
C LEU A 193 -8.47 -12.52 -7.76
N PRO A 194 -8.14 -11.30 -8.22
CA PRO A 194 -8.42 -10.08 -7.49
C PRO A 194 -9.92 -9.75 -7.51
N ASP A 195 -10.41 -9.14 -6.43
CA ASP A 195 -11.67 -8.41 -6.45
C ASP A 195 -11.54 -7.26 -7.48
N ASN A 196 -12.66 -6.88 -8.09
CA ASN A 196 -12.66 -5.85 -9.13
C ASN A 196 -12.58 -4.42 -8.55
N ASP A 197 -11.52 -4.15 -7.78
CA ASP A 197 -11.16 -2.83 -7.26
C ASP A 197 -9.63 -2.64 -7.16
N ASP A 198 -9.18 -1.41 -6.88
CA ASP A 198 -7.75 -1.09 -6.79
C ASP A 198 -7.02 -1.82 -5.64
N PRO A 199 -7.59 -1.88 -4.40
CA PRO A 199 -6.99 -2.65 -3.32
C PRO A 199 -6.80 -4.13 -3.66
N GLY A 200 -7.78 -4.74 -4.31
CA GLY A 200 -7.78 -6.15 -4.66
C GLY A 200 -6.72 -6.50 -5.70
N ARG A 201 -6.64 -5.70 -6.77
CA ARG A 201 -5.56 -5.78 -7.75
C ARG A 201 -4.18 -5.64 -7.11
N ALA A 202 -3.99 -4.61 -6.28
CA ALA A 202 -2.72 -4.37 -5.62
C ALA A 202 -2.32 -5.51 -4.67
N HIS A 203 -3.29 -6.12 -3.97
CA HIS A 203 -3.08 -7.26 -3.09
C HIS A 203 -2.62 -8.49 -3.88
N MET A 204 -3.33 -8.86 -4.95
CA MET A 204 -2.94 -10.00 -5.77
C MET A 204 -1.60 -9.82 -6.47
N GLU A 205 -1.27 -8.63 -6.97
CA GLU A 205 0.08 -8.40 -7.50
C GLU A 205 1.18 -8.50 -6.43
N ALA A 206 0.89 -8.10 -5.18
CA ALA A 206 1.84 -8.27 -4.07
C ALA A 206 2.06 -9.75 -3.76
N ILE A 207 1.00 -10.57 -3.78
CA ILE A 207 1.09 -12.02 -3.65
C ILE A 207 1.89 -12.61 -4.81
N ALA A 208 1.60 -12.21 -6.06
CA ALA A 208 2.28 -12.69 -7.26
C ALA A 208 3.80 -12.50 -7.14
N ARG A 209 4.23 -11.29 -6.79
CA ARG A 209 5.64 -10.97 -6.53
C ARG A 209 6.24 -11.80 -5.40
N ALA A 210 5.48 -12.07 -4.35
CA ALA A 210 5.97 -12.86 -3.22
C ALA A 210 6.13 -14.36 -3.54
N ILE A 211 5.35 -14.91 -4.47
CA ILE A 211 5.33 -16.37 -4.74
C ILE A 211 6.01 -16.78 -6.04
N HIS A 212 6.27 -15.85 -6.98
CA HIS A 212 6.75 -16.20 -8.33
C HIS A 212 8.04 -17.04 -8.35
N ASP A 213 9.00 -16.77 -7.46
CA ASP A 213 10.24 -17.56 -7.37
C ASP A 213 10.06 -18.93 -6.70
N HIS A 214 8.89 -19.20 -6.12
CA HIS A 214 8.62 -20.39 -5.31
C HIS A 214 7.61 -21.35 -5.95
N VAL A 215 6.97 -20.92 -7.06
CA VAL A 215 5.90 -21.62 -7.76
C VAL A 215 6.29 -21.70 -9.24
N ARG A 216 6.01 -22.81 -9.91
CA ARG A 216 6.42 -22.99 -11.32
C ARG A 216 5.71 -22.00 -12.25
N GLU A 217 4.44 -21.72 -11.99
CA GLU A 217 3.61 -20.88 -12.85
C GLU A 217 2.69 -20.00 -12.00
N VAL A 218 2.78 -18.68 -12.16
CA VAL A 218 1.88 -17.72 -11.52
C VAL A 218 1.10 -17.00 -12.60
N ARG A 219 -0.21 -16.87 -12.43
CA ARG A 219 -1.09 -16.09 -13.32
C ARG A 219 -1.95 -15.15 -12.49
N ILE A 220 -2.24 -13.97 -13.03
CA ILE A 220 -3.23 -13.05 -12.46
C ILE A 220 -4.40 -12.99 -13.44
N LEU A 221 -5.58 -13.42 -12.99
CA LEU A 221 -6.79 -13.43 -13.81
C LEU A 221 -7.78 -12.40 -13.27
N ALA A 222 -7.89 -11.26 -13.97
CA ALA A 222 -9.00 -10.33 -13.76
C ALA A 222 -10.22 -10.83 -14.53
N LEU A 223 -11.32 -11.11 -13.82
CA LEU A 223 -12.53 -11.67 -14.43
C LEU A 223 -13.29 -10.61 -15.25
N PRO A 224 -13.67 -10.93 -16.50
CA PRO A 224 -14.38 -9.99 -17.37
C PRO A 224 -15.83 -9.78 -16.89
N GLY A 225 -16.38 -8.59 -17.15
CA GLY A 225 -17.79 -8.30 -16.90
C GLY A 225 -18.19 -8.05 -15.43
N LEU A 226 -17.23 -8.10 -14.49
CA LEU A 226 -17.50 -7.77 -13.09
C LEU A 226 -17.81 -6.29 -12.89
N ALA A 227 -18.82 -6.00 -12.06
CA ALA A 227 -19.04 -4.65 -11.54
C ALA A 227 -17.91 -4.23 -10.57
N THR A 228 -17.79 -2.94 -10.29
CA THR A 228 -16.80 -2.42 -9.33
C THR A 228 -17.02 -3.07 -7.95
N LYS A 229 -15.94 -3.59 -7.35
CA LYS A 229 -15.94 -4.41 -6.11
C LYS A 229 -16.63 -5.77 -6.22
N GLY A 230 -16.88 -6.26 -7.42
CA GLY A 230 -17.35 -7.63 -7.63
C GLY A 230 -16.24 -8.65 -7.36
N ASP A 231 -16.63 -9.80 -6.81
CA ASP A 231 -15.75 -10.94 -6.56
C ASP A 231 -16.10 -12.15 -7.45
N VAL A 232 -15.32 -13.23 -7.38
CA VAL A 232 -15.57 -14.44 -8.21
C VAL A 232 -16.93 -15.09 -7.90
N SER A 233 -17.45 -14.96 -6.68
CA SER A 233 -18.81 -15.44 -6.41
C SER A 233 -19.85 -14.61 -7.15
N ASP A 234 -19.68 -13.29 -7.24
CA ASP A 234 -20.56 -12.42 -8.03
C ASP A 234 -20.47 -12.75 -9.52
N TRP A 235 -19.29 -13.11 -10.03
CA TRP A 235 -19.12 -13.56 -11.40
C TRP A 235 -19.88 -14.87 -11.68
N LEU A 236 -19.76 -15.87 -10.80
CA LEU A 236 -20.52 -17.13 -10.92
C LEU A 236 -22.03 -16.92 -10.78
N ASN A 237 -22.47 -15.94 -9.98
CA ASN A 237 -23.89 -15.59 -9.84
C ASN A 237 -24.49 -14.98 -11.12
N GLN A 238 -23.66 -14.47 -12.04
CA GLN A 238 -24.11 -13.97 -13.35
C GLN A 238 -24.38 -15.10 -14.36
N GLY A 239 -24.16 -16.36 -13.99
CA GLY A 239 -24.43 -17.53 -14.82
C GLY A 239 -23.18 -18.15 -15.47
N HIS A 240 -21.99 -17.60 -15.18
CA HIS A 240 -20.73 -18.16 -15.62
C HIS A 240 -20.42 -19.49 -14.92
N THR A 241 -19.69 -20.37 -15.62
CA THR A 241 -19.37 -21.72 -15.11
C THR A 241 -17.93 -21.84 -14.63
N LEU A 242 -17.63 -22.93 -13.93
CA LEU A 242 -16.27 -23.21 -13.46
C LEU A 242 -15.37 -23.65 -14.61
N GLU A 243 -15.92 -24.31 -15.63
CA GLU A 243 -15.19 -24.64 -16.85
C GLU A 243 -14.75 -23.35 -17.59
N GLU A 244 -15.61 -22.33 -17.63
CA GLU A 244 -15.25 -21.02 -18.15
C GLU A 244 -14.12 -20.38 -17.31
N LEU A 245 -14.19 -20.47 -15.98
CA LEU A 245 -13.14 -19.98 -15.09
C LEU A 245 -11.80 -20.68 -15.35
N GLU A 246 -11.80 -22.01 -15.50
CA GLU A 246 -10.60 -22.78 -15.80
C GLU A 246 -10.02 -22.43 -17.17
N ALA A 247 -10.87 -22.25 -18.19
CA ALA A 247 -10.45 -21.83 -19.52
C ALA A 247 -9.82 -20.43 -19.50
N LEU A 248 -10.45 -19.47 -18.81
CA LEU A 248 -9.90 -18.13 -18.60
C LEU A 248 -8.57 -18.17 -17.83
N SER A 249 -8.47 -19.06 -16.85
CA SER A 249 -7.25 -19.24 -16.05
C SER A 249 -6.10 -19.81 -16.87
N ALA A 250 -6.39 -20.74 -17.78
CA ALA A 250 -5.42 -21.29 -18.72
C ALA A 250 -4.98 -20.26 -19.80
N ALA A 251 -5.82 -19.27 -20.09
CA ALA A 251 -5.53 -18.19 -21.04
C ALA A 251 -4.92 -16.93 -20.38
N ALA A 252 -5.03 -16.78 -19.05
CA ALA A 252 -4.56 -15.60 -18.32
C ALA A 252 -3.05 -15.38 -18.47
N PRO A 253 -2.55 -14.13 -18.53
CA PRO A 253 -1.13 -13.89 -18.72
C PRO A 253 -0.28 -14.48 -17.57
N LEU A 254 0.88 -15.02 -17.92
CA LEU A 254 1.90 -15.41 -16.95
C LEU A 254 2.40 -14.19 -16.18
N PHE A 255 2.79 -14.39 -14.93
CA PHE A 255 3.41 -13.39 -14.08
C PHE A 255 4.86 -13.82 -13.76
N PRO A 256 5.88 -12.99 -14.05
CA PRO A 256 5.78 -11.77 -14.85
C PRO A 256 5.37 -12.08 -16.30
N ALA A 257 4.72 -11.13 -16.98
CA ALA A 257 4.38 -11.32 -18.40
C ALA A 257 5.67 -11.62 -19.16
N ALA A 258 5.67 -12.69 -19.98
CA ALA A 258 6.79 -12.99 -20.85
C ALA A 258 7.09 -11.73 -21.67
N LEU A 259 8.30 -11.19 -21.54
CA LEU A 259 8.79 -10.14 -22.41
C LEU A 259 8.73 -10.69 -23.84
N ASP A 260 7.93 -10.04 -24.68
CA ASP A 260 7.77 -10.39 -26.08
C ASP A 260 9.15 -10.34 -26.78
N PRO A 261 9.70 -11.45 -27.33
CA PRO A 261 11.05 -11.46 -27.91
C PRO A 261 11.20 -10.60 -29.18
N LEU A 262 10.12 -9.98 -29.66
CA LEU A 262 10.07 -9.19 -30.90
C LEU A 262 10.02 -7.68 -30.68
N LEU A 263 10.10 -7.21 -29.42
CA LEU A 263 10.38 -5.81 -29.11
C LEU A 263 11.81 -5.67 -28.60
N SER A 264 12.78 -6.05 -29.45
CA SER A 264 14.07 -5.37 -29.45
C SER A 264 13.78 -3.90 -29.73
N PRO A 265 14.06 -2.94 -28.82
CA PRO A 265 14.01 -1.54 -29.19
C PRO A 265 15.04 -1.35 -30.30
N SER A 266 14.57 -1.10 -31.52
CA SER A 266 15.40 -0.66 -32.61
C SER A 266 16.27 0.46 -32.10
N SER A 267 17.58 0.25 -32.24
CA SER A 267 18.65 1.20 -32.09
C SER A 267 18.38 2.41 -32.99
N THR A 268 17.56 3.31 -32.48
CA THR A 268 17.48 4.68 -32.94
C THR A 268 18.31 5.45 -31.92
N PRO A 269 19.42 6.08 -32.31
CA PRO A 269 20.19 6.89 -31.37
C PRO A 269 19.24 7.94 -30.80
N ALA A 270 19.12 7.98 -29.48
CA ALA A 270 18.59 9.18 -28.84
C ALA A 270 19.36 10.38 -29.41
N PRO A 271 18.70 11.48 -29.77
CA PRO A 271 19.38 12.65 -30.31
C PRO A 271 20.49 13.06 -29.33
N PRO A 272 21.64 13.54 -29.83
CA PRO A 272 22.74 13.91 -28.96
C PRO A 272 22.24 14.95 -27.96
N LEU A 273 22.60 14.73 -26.70
CA LEU A 273 22.49 15.69 -25.62
C LEU A 273 23.04 17.03 -26.10
N SER A 274 22.16 17.97 -26.43
CA SER A 274 22.54 19.36 -26.40
C SER A 274 22.90 19.67 -24.95
N SER A 275 24.17 19.97 -24.74
CA SER A 275 24.70 20.64 -23.57
C SER A 275 24.03 22.01 -23.44
N GLU A 276 22.78 22.04 -23.01
CA GLU A 276 22.23 23.24 -22.42
C GLU A 276 22.78 23.29 -21.00
N SER A 277 23.70 24.24 -20.85
CA SER A 277 24.08 24.86 -19.61
C SER A 277 22.94 24.80 -18.59
N ILE A 278 23.32 24.56 -17.34
CA ILE A 278 22.52 24.93 -16.17
C ILE A 278 22.39 26.46 -16.23
N ALA A 279 21.47 26.94 -17.05
CA ALA A 279 21.02 28.30 -17.05
C ALA A 279 20.15 28.43 -15.81
N GLN A 280 20.65 29.21 -14.84
CA GLN A 280 19.82 29.86 -13.84
C GLN A 280 18.73 30.64 -14.59
N GLY A 281 17.56 30.04 -14.73
CA GLY A 281 16.37 30.67 -15.29
C GLY A 281 15.19 30.35 -14.38
N ASP A 282 14.31 31.32 -14.16
CA ASP A 282 13.08 31.29 -13.34
C ASP A 282 12.00 30.26 -13.79
N GLY A 283 12.42 29.16 -14.41
CA GLY A 283 11.59 28.07 -14.90
C GLY A 283 11.13 27.17 -13.77
N VAL A 284 9.89 27.34 -13.34
CA VAL A 284 9.20 26.37 -12.49
C VAL A 284 9.08 25.06 -13.25
N TYR A 285 9.64 23.98 -12.72
CA TYR A 285 9.34 22.65 -13.23
C TYR A 285 7.87 22.33 -12.93
N SER A 286 7.10 22.03 -13.97
CA SER A 286 5.70 21.62 -13.85
C SER A 286 5.58 20.14 -14.23
N PRO A 287 5.28 19.24 -13.28
CA PRO A 287 5.10 17.83 -13.58
C PRO A 287 3.94 17.61 -14.56
N PRO A 288 4.06 16.71 -15.55
CA PRO A 288 3.02 16.43 -16.55
C PRO A 288 1.90 15.57 -15.94
N THR A 289 1.19 16.12 -14.96
CA THR A 289 0.16 15.43 -14.18
C THR A 289 -1.03 16.36 -13.96
N VAL A 290 -2.23 15.78 -13.79
CA VAL A 290 -3.45 16.54 -13.49
C VAL A 290 -3.34 17.32 -12.18
N SER A 291 -2.60 16.79 -11.20
CA SER A 291 -2.31 17.46 -9.93
C SER A 291 -0.84 17.37 -9.57
N ALA A 292 -0.23 18.53 -9.37
CA ALA A 292 1.18 18.68 -8.99
C ALA A 292 1.48 18.23 -7.55
N CYS A 293 0.45 17.92 -6.74
CA CYS A 293 0.57 17.53 -5.34
C CYS A 293 0.17 16.06 -5.15
N THR A 294 0.91 15.15 -5.79
CA THR A 294 0.66 13.70 -5.76
C THR A 294 1.95 12.92 -5.76
N HIS A 295 1.90 11.63 -5.37
CA HIS A 295 3.07 10.74 -5.45
C HIS A 295 3.56 10.57 -6.90
N LEU A 296 2.67 10.60 -7.89
CA LEU A 296 3.02 10.57 -9.31
C LEU A 296 3.75 11.86 -9.73
N ALA A 297 3.29 13.02 -9.27
CA ALA A 297 4.00 14.27 -9.51
C ALA A 297 5.41 14.25 -8.87
N ASN A 298 5.55 13.66 -7.68
CA ASN A 298 6.86 13.43 -7.07
C ASN A 298 7.72 12.47 -7.90
N SER A 299 7.15 11.44 -8.53
CA SER A 299 7.94 10.52 -9.33
C SER A 299 8.55 11.19 -10.57
N HIS A 300 7.79 12.10 -11.19
CA HIS A 300 8.28 12.97 -12.27
C HIS A 300 9.36 13.93 -11.81
N ARG A 301 9.21 14.56 -10.64
CA ARG A 301 10.26 15.42 -10.05
C ARG A 301 11.52 14.64 -9.74
N ILE A 302 11.42 13.45 -9.15
CA ILE A 302 12.57 12.59 -8.85
C ILE A 302 13.29 12.24 -10.14
N ARG A 303 12.55 11.81 -11.18
CA ARG A 303 13.15 11.58 -12.50
C ARG A 303 13.87 12.84 -13.00
N HIS A 304 13.20 13.99 -13.02
CA HIS A 304 13.77 15.22 -13.56
C HIS A 304 15.04 15.67 -12.83
N TYR A 305 15.03 15.69 -11.50
CA TYR A 305 16.12 16.26 -10.69
C TYR A 305 17.24 15.27 -10.34
N TYR A 306 16.95 13.96 -10.34
CA TYR A 306 17.89 12.92 -9.90
C TYR A 306 18.27 11.93 -11.01
N GLN A 307 17.73 12.05 -12.24
CA GLN A 307 18.23 11.28 -13.38
C GLN A 307 19.75 11.49 -13.54
N GLY A 308 20.47 10.40 -13.78
CA GLY A 308 21.94 10.38 -13.83
C GLY A 308 22.64 10.36 -12.47
N LYS A 309 21.90 10.47 -11.36
CA LYS A 309 22.43 10.35 -9.98
C LYS A 309 21.89 9.12 -9.25
N ILE A 310 20.73 8.63 -9.66
CA ILE A 310 20.10 7.40 -9.17
C ILE A 310 19.56 6.60 -10.36
N ALA A 311 19.66 5.28 -10.26
CA ALA A 311 19.07 4.35 -11.23
C ALA A 311 18.56 3.09 -10.51
N TYR A 312 17.65 2.36 -11.14
CA TYR A 312 17.14 1.09 -10.65
C TYR A 312 17.66 -0.04 -11.53
N ALA A 313 18.64 -0.79 -11.04
CA ALA A 313 19.20 -1.92 -11.76
C ALA A 313 18.37 -3.18 -11.48
N LEU A 314 17.88 -3.82 -12.56
CA LEU A 314 17.12 -5.06 -12.44
C LEU A 314 17.96 -6.14 -11.72
N GLY A 315 17.41 -6.77 -10.69
CA GLY A 315 18.11 -7.77 -9.86
C GLY A 315 19.03 -7.21 -8.76
N LEU A 316 19.57 -5.99 -8.90
CA LEU A 316 20.41 -5.33 -7.88
C LEU A 316 19.64 -4.34 -6.99
N GLY A 317 18.53 -3.78 -7.50
CA GLY A 317 17.77 -2.74 -6.82
C GLY A 317 18.27 -1.34 -7.14
N TRP A 318 18.11 -0.40 -6.20
CA TRP A 318 18.58 0.98 -6.41
C TRP A 318 20.10 1.04 -6.41
N ILE A 319 20.66 1.80 -7.34
CA ILE A 319 22.08 2.17 -7.38
C ILE A 319 22.20 3.69 -7.34
N LEU A 320 23.21 4.18 -6.62
CA LEU A 320 23.42 5.59 -6.34
C LEU A 320 24.79 6.01 -6.86
N TRP A 321 24.83 7.10 -7.62
CA TRP A 321 26.08 7.67 -8.07
C TRP A 321 26.82 8.33 -6.91
N THR A 322 28.03 7.86 -6.63
CA THR A 322 28.86 8.38 -5.53
C THR A 322 29.68 9.62 -5.92
N GLY A 323 29.60 10.05 -7.19
CA GLY A 323 30.55 10.98 -7.80
C GLY A 323 31.71 10.27 -8.51
N ARG A 324 31.88 8.96 -8.31
CA ARG A 324 33.00 8.17 -8.87
C ARG A 324 32.59 6.82 -9.45
N PHE A 325 31.65 6.15 -8.79
CA PHE A 325 31.11 4.86 -9.22
C PHE A 325 29.66 4.72 -8.75
N TRP A 326 28.93 3.79 -9.35
CA TRP A 326 27.58 3.43 -8.94
C TRP A 326 27.61 2.44 -7.78
N ARG A 327 27.05 2.83 -6.64
CA ARG A 327 26.99 1.97 -5.46
C ARG A 327 25.57 1.41 -5.28
N PRO A 328 25.39 0.09 -5.23
CA PRO A 328 24.11 -0.51 -4.85
C PRO A 328 23.67 -0.07 -3.47
N ASP A 329 22.36 0.15 -3.31
CA ASP A 329 21.74 0.34 -2.02
C ASP A 329 21.71 -1.02 -1.29
N PRO A 330 22.46 -1.16 -0.16
CA PRO A 330 22.58 -2.43 0.55
C PRO A 330 21.31 -2.79 1.33
N THR A 331 20.33 -1.89 1.46
CA THR A 331 19.17 -2.07 2.34
C THR A 331 18.07 -2.93 1.75
N GLY A 332 18.15 -3.29 0.46
CA GLY A 332 17.14 -4.09 -0.26
C GLY A 332 15.80 -3.40 -0.48
N GLU A 333 15.35 -2.58 0.48
CA GLU A 333 14.09 -1.82 0.46
C GLU A 333 14.25 -0.40 -0.14
N GLY A 334 15.48 0.07 -0.36
CA GLY A 334 15.75 1.39 -0.96
C GLY A 334 15.78 2.53 0.06
N SER A 335 16.13 2.25 1.32
CA SER A 335 16.16 3.27 2.38
C SER A 335 17.25 4.32 2.14
N ILE A 336 18.42 3.92 1.62
CA ILE A 336 19.48 4.90 1.27
C ILE A 336 19.03 5.72 0.06
N ALA A 337 18.41 5.09 -0.94
CA ALA A 337 17.83 5.79 -2.08
C ALA A 337 16.76 6.82 -1.68
N THR A 338 15.95 6.51 -0.66
CA THR A 338 14.97 7.43 -0.09
C THR A 338 15.65 8.64 0.57
N GLY A 339 16.70 8.41 1.37
CA GLY A 339 17.50 9.50 1.95
C GLY A 339 18.29 10.31 0.91
N PHE A 340 18.71 9.68 -0.20
CA PHE A 340 19.43 10.35 -1.27
C PHE A 340 18.58 11.42 -1.99
N VAL A 341 17.26 11.24 -2.00
CA VAL A 341 16.31 12.20 -2.60
C VAL A 341 15.65 13.12 -1.56
N ASP A 342 16.23 13.27 -0.36
CA ASP A 342 15.70 14.11 0.72
C ASP A 342 15.53 15.60 0.35
N GLY A 343 16.33 16.07 -0.61
CA GLY A 343 16.25 17.42 -1.16
C GLY A 343 14.99 17.72 -1.98
N LEU A 344 14.16 16.71 -2.27
CA LEU A 344 12.94 16.86 -3.04
C LEU A 344 11.97 17.88 -2.42
N SER A 345 11.81 17.90 -1.10
CA SER A 345 10.93 18.86 -0.42
C SER A 345 11.37 20.31 -0.65
N ARG A 346 12.68 20.57 -0.62
CA ARG A 346 13.27 21.89 -0.90
C ARG A 346 13.02 22.32 -2.35
N LEU A 347 13.09 21.40 -3.30
CA LEU A 347 12.79 21.68 -4.70
C LEU A 347 11.31 22.05 -4.90
N ILE A 348 10.39 21.32 -4.26
CA ILE A 348 8.95 21.64 -4.29
C ILE A 348 8.67 23.00 -3.61
N ALA A 349 9.38 23.33 -2.53
CA ALA A 349 9.26 24.63 -1.88
C ALA A 349 9.76 25.79 -2.77
N GLN A 350 10.79 25.55 -3.59
CA GLN A 350 11.25 26.53 -4.60
C GLN A 350 10.23 26.72 -5.72
N GLU A 351 9.56 25.66 -6.18
CA GLU A 351 8.43 25.76 -7.12
C GLU A 351 7.32 26.64 -6.52
N SER A 352 6.92 26.37 -5.27
CA SER A 352 5.96 27.18 -4.52
C SER A 352 6.36 28.66 -4.45
N ALA A 353 7.61 28.94 -4.08
CA ALA A 353 8.12 30.31 -3.97
C ALA A 353 8.04 31.04 -5.32
N THR A 354 8.24 30.33 -6.42
CA THR A 354 8.14 30.92 -7.76
C THR A 354 6.70 31.23 -8.16
N PHE A 355 5.73 30.36 -7.81
CA PHE A 355 4.30 30.68 -7.97
C PHE A 355 3.89 31.92 -7.15
N ALA A 356 4.39 32.05 -5.91
CA ALA A 356 4.14 33.22 -5.08
C ALA A 356 4.75 34.50 -5.68
N ARG A 357 5.98 34.44 -6.23
CA ARG A 357 6.59 35.57 -6.96
C ARG A 357 5.76 35.95 -8.19
N ARG A 358 5.29 34.99 -8.98
CA ARG A 358 4.43 35.25 -10.15
C ARG A 358 3.12 35.92 -9.74
N ALA A 359 2.49 35.48 -8.66
CA ALA A 359 1.28 36.09 -8.14
C ALA A 359 1.50 37.56 -7.73
N ALA A 360 2.66 37.89 -7.12
CA ALA A 360 2.98 39.25 -6.71
C ALA A 360 3.05 40.26 -7.88
N HIS A 361 3.36 39.78 -9.08
CA HIS A 361 3.43 40.60 -10.30
C HIS A 361 2.21 40.43 -11.21
N GLU A 362 1.21 39.63 -10.83
CA GLU A 362 0.03 39.36 -11.66
C GLU A 362 -1.04 40.45 -11.47
N ALA A 363 -1.36 41.14 -12.56
CA ALA A 363 -2.30 42.26 -12.55
C ALA A 363 -3.76 41.76 -12.46
N ASP A 364 -4.06 40.61 -13.06
CA ASP A 364 -5.39 39.98 -13.04
C ASP A 364 -5.69 39.33 -11.68
N GLU A 365 -6.82 39.71 -11.06
CA GLU A 365 -7.15 39.26 -9.70
C GLU A 365 -7.44 37.75 -9.62
N ASP A 366 -8.12 37.19 -10.62
CA ASP A 366 -8.50 35.77 -10.63
C ASP A 366 -7.29 34.86 -10.88
N ARG A 367 -6.39 35.29 -11.78
CA ARG A 367 -5.10 34.62 -12.01
C ARG A 367 -4.22 34.71 -10.78
N ARG A 368 -4.15 35.89 -10.13
CA ARG A 368 -3.39 36.07 -8.88
C ARG A 368 -3.88 35.13 -7.79
N LYS A 369 -5.20 35.04 -7.56
CA LYS A 369 -5.81 34.09 -6.62
C LYS A 369 -5.46 32.65 -6.97
N SER A 370 -5.56 32.28 -8.24
CA SER A 370 -5.24 30.94 -8.72
C SER A 370 -3.78 30.56 -8.48
N LEU A 371 -2.83 31.47 -8.75
CA LEU A 371 -1.40 31.27 -8.51
C LEU A 371 -1.10 31.14 -7.00
N MET A 372 -1.74 31.95 -6.16
CA MET A 372 -1.60 31.86 -4.70
C MET A 372 -2.11 30.53 -4.14
N ILE A 373 -3.25 30.03 -4.64
CA ILE A 373 -3.78 28.71 -4.27
C ILE A 373 -2.79 27.60 -4.64
N GLN A 374 -2.18 27.68 -5.83
CA GLN A 374 -1.17 26.72 -6.27
C GLN A 374 0.10 26.78 -5.41
N ALA A 375 0.57 27.99 -5.07
CA ALA A 375 1.71 28.18 -4.18
C ALA A 375 1.43 27.55 -2.80
N GLU A 376 0.28 27.83 -2.19
CA GLU A 376 -0.08 27.27 -0.89
C GLU A 376 -0.19 25.74 -0.92
N ALA A 377 -0.79 25.18 -1.98
CA ALA A 377 -0.89 23.74 -2.17
C ALA A 377 0.48 23.08 -2.29
N LEU A 378 1.39 23.67 -3.08
CA LEU A 378 2.76 23.17 -3.25
C LEU A 378 3.59 23.28 -1.96
N LEU A 379 3.44 24.36 -1.18
CA LEU A 379 4.12 24.49 0.10
C LEU A 379 3.67 23.41 1.09
N LYS A 380 2.36 23.15 1.19
CA LYS A 380 1.82 22.04 2.00
C LYS A 380 2.34 20.69 1.50
N TRP A 381 2.40 20.51 0.18
CA TRP A 381 2.92 19.28 -0.43
C TRP A 381 4.42 19.09 -0.22
N ALA A 382 5.20 20.18 -0.18
CA ALA A 382 6.63 20.16 0.15
C ALA A 382 6.85 19.61 1.55
N VAL A 383 6.11 20.12 2.55
CA VAL A 383 6.14 19.62 3.93
C VAL A 383 5.72 18.15 4.00
N GLN A 384 4.64 17.77 3.30
CA GLN A 384 4.21 16.38 3.25
C GLN A 384 5.28 15.46 2.62
N SER A 385 6.05 15.98 1.67
CA SER A 385 7.15 15.31 0.98
C SER A 385 8.45 15.25 1.80
N GLU A 386 8.48 15.73 3.04
CA GLU A 386 9.55 15.42 4.00
C GLU A 386 9.31 14.08 4.70
N ASN A 387 8.08 13.58 4.71
CA ASN A 387 7.78 12.28 5.29
C ASN A 387 8.35 11.17 4.42
N GLU A 388 9.13 10.27 5.05
CA GLU A 388 9.76 9.12 4.39
C GLU A 388 8.78 8.32 3.51
N ARG A 389 7.56 8.08 4.01
CA ARG A 389 6.52 7.34 3.27
C ARG A 389 6.13 8.02 1.95
N THR A 390 6.06 9.35 1.94
CA THR A 390 5.71 10.14 0.74
C THR A 390 6.85 10.08 -0.29
N ILE A 391 8.10 10.20 0.18
CA ILE A 391 9.29 10.11 -0.66
C ILE A 391 9.42 8.71 -1.25
N ALA A 392 9.31 7.68 -0.41
CA ALA A 392 9.38 6.28 -0.82
C ALA A 392 8.27 5.92 -1.83
N ALA A 393 7.07 6.47 -1.67
CA ALA A 393 5.99 6.29 -2.64
C ALA A 393 6.31 6.93 -4.01
N GLY A 394 6.85 8.16 -4.02
CA GLY A 394 7.32 8.80 -5.25
C GLY A 394 8.44 8.02 -5.92
N LEU A 395 9.45 7.61 -5.15
CA LEU A 395 10.59 6.83 -5.61
C LEU A 395 10.15 5.47 -6.20
N LYS A 396 9.19 4.80 -5.56
CA LYS A 396 8.60 3.55 -6.05
C LYS A 396 7.96 3.72 -7.43
N LEU A 397 7.24 4.82 -7.66
CA LEU A 397 6.63 5.12 -8.95
C LEU A 397 7.68 5.51 -10.02
N THR A 398 8.84 5.99 -9.61
CA THR A 398 9.94 6.35 -10.54
C THR A 398 10.70 5.15 -11.08
N LYS A 399 10.62 3.95 -10.46
CA LYS A 399 11.43 2.77 -10.82
C LYS A 399 11.53 2.50 -12.32
N HIS A 400 10.39 2.39 -13.01
CA HIS A 400 10.35 2.10 -14.44
C HIS A 400 11.02 3.20 -15.28
N ALA A 401 10.92 4.46 -14.83
CA ALA A 401 11.48 5.60 -15.54
C ALA A 401 13.01 5.72 -15.41
N LEU A 402 13.60 5.04 -14.42
CA LEU A 402 15.05 5.01 -14.15
C LEU A 402 15.60 3.58 -14.22
N LEU A 403 14.89 2.67 -14.89
CA LEU A 403 15.27 1.27 -15.02
C LEU A 403 16.52 1.16 -15.90
N ILE A 404 17.48 0.34 -15.45
CA ILE A 404 18.61 -0.11 -16.26
C ILE A 404 18.73 -1.64 -16.14
N GLU A 405 19.15 -2.26 -17.23
CA GLU A 405 19.45 -3.68 -17.26
C GLU A 405 20.77 -3.97 -16.55
N TYR A 406 20.84 -5.11 -15.86
CA TYR A 406 22.08 -5.54 -15.19
C TYR A 406 23.25 -5.66 -16.17
N SER A 407 22.98 -6.11 -17.40
CA SER A 407 23.97 -6.29 -18.47
C SER A 407 24.64 -4.99 -18.92
N HIS A 408 24.04 -3.83 -18.63
CA HIS A 408 24.64 -2.53 -18.95
C HIS A 408 25.66 -2.07 -17.90
N LEU A 409 25.67 -2.69 -16.71
CA LEU A 409 26.64 -2.38 -15.66
C LEU A 409 27.99 -3.02 -15.98
N ASN A 410 29.06 -2.22 -15.88
CA ASN A 410 30.44 -2.66 -16.15
C ASN A 410 30.62 -3.29 -17.55
N THR A 411 29.98 -2.71 -18.56
CA THR A 411 29.95 -3.28 -19.93
C THR A 411 31.31 -3.27 -20.62
N ASP A 412 32.10 -2.18 -20.48
CA ASP A 412 33.42 -2.10 -21.12
C ASP A 412 34.50 -2.69 -20.19
N PRO A 413 35.08 -3.86 -20.51
CA PRO A 413 36.08 -4.51 -19.66
C PRO A 413 37.43 -3.77 -19.62
N TRP A 414 37.64 -2.78 -20.47
CA TRP A 414 38.88 -2.01 -20.54
C TRP A 414 38.82 -0.70 -19.77
N LEU A 415 37.65 -0.31 -19.26
CA LEU A 415 37.51 0.81 -18.36
C LEU A 415 37.81 0.36 -16.93
N PHE A 416 38.95 0.79 -16.40
CA PHE A 416 39.40 0.45 -15.06
C PHE A 416 39.29 1.65 -14.13
N ASN A 417 38.34 1.59 -13.20
CA ASN A 417 38.00 2.71 -12.33
C ASN A 417 38.91 2.79 -11.09
N VAL A 418 39.59 3.91 -10.90
CA VAL A 418 40.57 4.17 -9.83
C VAL A 418 40.23 5.46 -9.07
N LYS A 419 40.90 5.77 -7.95
CA LYS A 419 40.53 6.91 -7.09
C LYS A 419 40.48 8.27 -7.82
N ASN A 420 41.39 8.50 -8.77
CA ASN A 420 41.54 9.76 -9.51
C ASN A 420 40.87 9.80 -10.90
N GLY A 421 40.20 8.73 -11.35
CA GLY A 421 39.48 8.72 -12.63
C GLY A 421 39.19 7.31 -13.15
N THR A 422 38.68 7.23 -14.37
CA THR A 422 38.51 5.99 -15.13
C THR A 422 39.67 5.85 -16.12
N LEU A 423 40.51 4.83 -15.97
CA LEU A 423 41.62 4.54 -16.88
C LEU A 423 41.13 3.69 -18.05
N ASP A 424 41.36 4.13 -19.28
CA ASP A 424 41.20 3.27 -20.46
C ASP A 424 42.48 2.43 -20.65
N LEU A 425 42.39 1.14 -20.34
CA LEU A 425 43.51 0.21 -20.41
C LEU A 425 44.04 -0.01 -21.84
N ARG A 426 43.29 0.37 -22.88
CA ARG A 426 43.76 0.28 -24.27
C ARG A 426 44.73 1.39 -24.63
N THR A 427 44.49 2.58 -24.07
CA THR A 427 45.20 3.81 -24.45
C THR A 427 46.13 4.32 -23.35
N GLY A 428 45.95 3.88 -22.10
CA GLY A 428 46.65 4.39 -20.92
C GLY A 428 46.17 5.78 -20.47
N LEU A 429 45.10 6.31 -21.08
CA LEU A 429 44.57 7.64 -20.78
C LEU A 429 43.61 7.59 -19.58
N LEU A 430 43.77 8.54 -18.67
CA LEU A 430 42.90 8.72 -17.51
C LEU A 430 41.81 9.75 -17.83
N HIS A 431 40.55 9.34 -17.75
CA HIS A 431 39.38 10.20 -17.90
C HIS A 431 38.76 10.54 -16.54
N PRO A 432 38.06 11.69 -16.42
CA PRO A 432 37.21 11.96 -15.26
C PRO A 432 36.14 10.88 -15.09
N HIS A 433 35.74 10.63 -13.85
CA HIS A 433 34.63 9.73 -13.53
C HIS A 433 33.36 10.13 -14.27
N ASN A 434 32.78 9.20 -15.02
CA ASN A 434 31.57 9.45 -15.80
C ASN A 434 30.44 8.49 -15.38
N PRO A 435 29.27 9.02 -14.91
CA PRO A 435 28.14 8.18 -14.55
C PRO A 435 27.59 7.36 -15.72
N THR A 436 27.82 7.75 -16.98
CA THR A 436 27.34 6.96 -18.14
C THR A 436 28.13 5.67 -18.36
N ASP A 437 29.32 5.54 -17.78
CA ASP A 437 30.14 4.33 -17.89
C ASP A 437 29.55 3.16 -17.09
N LEU A 438 28.58 3.45 -16.18
CA LEU A 438 27.85 2.46 -15.38
C LEU A 438 28.77 1.49 -14.60
N ILE A 439 29.94 1.98 -14.18
CA ILE A 439 30.90 1.19 -13.41
C ILE A 439 30.47 1.14 -11.94
N THR A 440 30.39 -0.06 -11.38
CA THR A 440 29.99 -0.29 -9.96
C THR A 440 31.16 -0.58 -9.03
N PHE A 441 32.36 -0.67 -9.57
CA PHE A 441 33.57 -0.98 -8.82
C PHE A 441 34.51 0.23 -8.78
N LEU A 442 35.30 0.33 -7.72
CA LEU A 442 36.34 1.33 -7.57
C LEU A 442 37.57 0.65 -6.96
N ALA A 443 38.67 0.62 -7.70
CA ALA A 443 39.94 0.15 -7.16
C ALA A 443 40.49 1.21 -6.18
N PRO A 444 40.94 0.81 -4.96
CA PRO A 444 41.37 1.75 -3.92
C PRO A 444 42.79 2.33 -4.16
N VAL A 445 43.21 2.47 -5.41
CA VAL A 445 44.53 2.94 -5.86
C VAL A 445 44.39 4.24 -6.64
N THR A 446 45.49 5.00 -6.72
CA THR A 446 45.61 6.18 -7.59
C THR A 446 46.50 5.78 -8.76
N TYR A 447 46.10 6.12 -9.98
CA TYR A 447 46.94 5.89 -11.17
C TYR A 447 47.93 7.05 -11.36
N ASP A 448 49.20 6.72 -11.57
CA ASP A 448 50.31 7.60 -11.92
C ASP A 448 51.03 6.97 -13.13
N PRO A 449 50.97 7.56 -14.34
CA PRO A 449 51.37 6.93 -15.61
C PRO A 449 52.81 6.46 -15.74
#